data_AF-A0A7J7FNX2-F1
#
_entry.id   AF-A0A7J7FNX2-F1
#
_cell.length_a   1.000
_cell.length_b   1.000
_cell.length_c   1.000
_cell.angle_alpha   90.00
_cell.angle_beta   90.00
_cell.angle_gamma   90.00
#
_symmetry.space_group_name_H-M   'P 1'
#
loop_
_entity.id
_entity.type
_entity.pdbx_description
1 polymer ?
#
loop_
_entity_poly.entity_id
_entity_poly.type
_entity_poly.pdbx_seq_one_letter_code
_entity_poly.pdbx_strand_id
1 'polypeptide(L)'
;LERGLTKALKKLDDYLNTPLPEEIDANTRGDHDKGSQRKFLDGDELTLADCNLLPKLHVVKIVAKKYRNYDFPAEMTGLWRYLKNAYARDEFTNTCAADKEIELAYADVAKRLSRS
;
A
#
# COMPACT_ATOMS: atom_id res chain seq x y z
N LEU A 1 6.64 6.30 16.29
CA LEU A 1 6.70 5.59 14.98
C LEU A 1 5.42 5.81 14.17
N GLU A 2 4.26 5.56 14.78
CA GLU A 2 2.95 5.56 14.11
C GLU A 2 2.62 6.87 13.38
N ARG A 3 2.83 8.05 13.98
CA ARG A 3 2.52 9.33 13.32
C ARG A 3 3.28 9.56 12.01
N GLY A 4 4.54 9.11 11.93
CA GLY A 4 5.36 9.26 10.73
C GLY A 4 4.93 8.29 9.62
N LEU A 5 4.67 7.03 10.01
CA LEU A 5 4.18 6.00 9.10
C LEU A 5 2.80 6.37 8.54
N THR A 6 1.84 6.72 9.39
CA THR A 6 0.49 7.12 8.96
C THR A 6 0.54 8.30 8.00
N LYS A 7 1.42 9.30 8.24
CA LYS A 7 1.58 10.44 7.32
C LYS A 7 2.13 10.01 5.95
N ALA A 8 3.06 9.07 5.90
CA ALA A 8 3.59 8.55 4.64
C ALA A 8 2.56 7.71 3.89
N LEU A 9 1.84 6.83 4.59
CA LEU A 9 0.73 6.05 4.03
C LEU A 9 -0.38 6.95 3.50
N LYS A 10 -0.70 8.04 4.21
CA LYS A 10 -1.71 9.00 3.75
C LYS A 10 -1.31 9.68 2.43
N LYS A 11 -0.04 10.05 2.27
CA LYS A 11 0.45 10.59 0.98
C LYS A 11 0.30 9.59 -0.17
N LEU A 12 0.55 8.30 0.09
CA LEU A 12 0.35 7.25 -0.91
C LEU A 12 -1.13 7.06 -1.23
N ASP A 13 -2.00 7.04 -0.22
CA ASP A 13 -3.45 6.96 -0.38
C ASP A 13 -4.00 8.15 -1.19
N ASP A 14 -3.56 9.37 -0.89
CA ASP A 14 -3.94 10.58 -1.63
C ASP A 14 -3.52 10.47 -3.10
N TYR A 15 -2.30 10.00 -3.36
CA TYR A 15 -1.82 9.77 -4.72
C TYR A 15 -2.66 8.73 -5.46
N LEU A 16 -2.96 7.60 -4.82
CA LEU A 16 -3.78 6.53 -5.40
C LEU A 16 -5.22 6.97 -5.68
N ASN A 17 -5.76 7.92 -4.92
CA ASN A 17 -7.11 8.45 -5.14
C ASN A 17 -7.16 9.62 -6.11
N THR A 18 -6.05 10.29 -6.36
CA THR A 18 -5.96 11.37 -7.36
C THR A 18 -5.91 10.78 -8.77
N PRO A 19 -6.84 11.12 -9.68
CA PRO A 19 -6.81 10.66 -11.07
C PRO A 19 -5.50 11.00 -11.78
N LEU A 20 -4.98 10.06 -12.58
CA LEU A 20 -3.90 10.34 -13.50
C LEU A 20 -4.40 11.21 -14.68
N PRO A 21 -3.53 11.97 -15.37
CA PRO A 21 -3.93 12.80 -16.51
C PRO A 21 -4.70 12.02 -17.59
N GLU A 22 -4.37 10.76 -17.80
CA GLU A 22 -5.00 9.86 -18.77
C GLU A 22 -6.43 9.46 -18.37
N GLU A 23 -6.76 9.53 -17.07
CA GLU A 23 -8.11 9.26 -16.55
C GLU A 23 -9.03 10.50 -16.65
N ILE A 24 -8.50 11.68 -16.94
CA ILE A 24 -9.26 12.94 -16.97
C ILE A 24 -9.73 13.24 -18.39
N ASP A 25 -11.03 13.11 -18.66
CA ASP A 25 -11.62 13.56 -19.91
C ASP A 25 -11.88 15.07 -19.90
N ALA A 26 -11.08 15.81 -20.66
CA ALA A 26 -11.19 17.27 -20.81
C ALA A 26 -12.55 17.74 -21.38
N ASN A 27 -13.34 16.85 -22.00
CA ASN A 27 -14.66 17.16 -22.55
C ASN A 27 -15.81 16.89 -21.58
N THR A 28 -15.57 16.13 -20.49
CA THR A 28 -16.62 15.78 -19.54
C THR A 28 -16.65 16.78 -18.38
N ARG A 29 -17.58 17.75 -18.46
CA ARG A 29 -17.84 18.71 -17.38
C ARG A 29 -18.33 17.96 -16.13
N GLY A 30 -17.49 17.87 -15.11
CA GLY A 30 -17.81 17.29 -13.80
C GLY A 30 -17.08 15.98 -13.46
N ASP A 31 -16.18 15.49 -14.31
CA ASP A 31 -15.41 14.26 -14.01
C ASP A 31 -14.23 14.48 -13.05
N HIS A 32 -13.83 15.74 -12.82
CA HIS A 32 -12.75 16.09 -11.88
C HIS A 32 -13.04 15.72 -10.42
N ASP A 33 -14.31 15.51 -10.04
CA ASP A 33 -14.70 15.09 -8.69
C ASP A 33 -14.77 13.57 -8.53
N LYS A 34 -14.60 12.79 -9.61
CA LYS A 34 -14.52 11.33 -9.51
C LYS A 34 -13.09 10.94 -9.15
N GLY A 35 -12.91 10.34 -7.97
CA GLY A 35 -11.63 9.78 -7.57
C GLY A 35 -11.16 8.68 -8.54
N SER A 36 -9.84 8.50 -8.63
CA SER A 36 -9.21 7.52 -9.52
C SER A 36 -9.75 6.10 -9.30
N GLN A 37 -9.93 5.37 -10.40
CA GLN A 37 -10.38 3.97 -10.38
C GLN A 37 -9.27 2.99 -10.77
N ARG A 38 -8.08 3.49 -11.13
CA ARG A 38 -6.95 2.66 -11.51
C ARG A 38 -6.59 1.61 -10.46
N LYS A 39 -6.08 0.47 -10.95
CA LYS A 39 -5.73 -0.67 -10.09
C LYS A 39 -4.40 -0.52 -9.38
N PHE A 40 -3.40 0.06 -10.03
CA PHE A 40 -1.99 0.12 -9.62
C PHE A 40 -1.44 1.55 -9.66
N LEU A 41 -0.15 1.75 -9.38
CA LEU A 41 0.41 3.10 -9.24
C LEU A 41 0.24 3.95 -10.49
N ASP A 42 0.48 3.36 -11.66
CA ASP A 42 0.59 4.05 -12.95
C ASP A 42 -0.51 3.64 -13.95
N GLY A 43 -1.60 3.04 -13.48
CA GLY A 43 -2.71 2.59 -14.31
C GLY A 43 -3.25 1.23 -13.90
N ASP A 44 -3.72 0.46 -14.89
CA ASP A 44 -4.38 -0.83 -14.65
C ASP A 44 -3.48 -2.06 -14.76
N GLU A 45 -2.22 -1.87 -15.18
CA GLU A 45 -1.21 -2.91 -15.24
C GLU A 45 -0.07 -2.67 -14.24
N LEU A 46 0.57 -3.76 -13.81
CA LEU A 46 1.73 -3.69 -12.92
C LEU A 46 2.94 -3.10 -13.67
N THR A 47 3.63 -2.20 -13.00
CA THR A 47 4.85 -1.54 -13.48
C THR A 47 6.03 -1.79 -12.54
N LEU A 48 7.21 -1.31 -12.94
CA LEU A 48 8.42 -1.37 -12.09
C LEU A 48 8.24 -0.63 -10.76
N ALA A 49 7.40 0.41 -10.73
CA ALA A 49 7.12 1.14 -9.50
C ALA A 49 6.39 0.25 -8.49
N ASP A 50 5.44 -0.56 -8.96
CA ASP A 50 4.68 -1.49 -8.12
C ASP A 50 5.58 -2.60 -7.58
N CYS A 51 6.45 -3.17 -8.44
CA CYS A 51 7.43 -4.19 -8.04
C CYS A 51 8.40 -3.70 -6.93
N ASN A 52 8.72 -2.40 -6.90
CA ASN A 52 9.55 -1.81 -5.86
C ASN A 52 8.77 -1.55 -4.56
N LEU A 53 7.52 -1.11 -4.66
CA LEU A 53 6.72 -0.68 -3.52
C LEU A 53 6.01 -1.83 -2.81
N LEU A 54 5.38 -2.74 -3.55
CA LEU A 54 4.52 -3.80 -3.02
C LEU A 54 5.24 -4.70 -2.00
N PRO A 55 6.47 -5.20 -2.25
CA PRO A 55 7.16 -6.02 -1.27
C PRO A 55 7.43 -5.28 0.04
N LYS A 56 7.81 -3.99 -0.03
CA LYS A 56 8.05 -3.14 1.15
C LYS A 56 6.76 -2.89 1.93
N LEU A 57 5.68 -2.60 1.22
CA LEU A 57 4.38 -2.34 1.83
C LEU A 57 3.79 -3.58 2.51
N HIS A 58 3.99 -4.77 1.93
CA HIS A 58 3.60 -6.04 2.52
C HIS A 58 4.36 -6.32 3.82
N VAL A 59 5.69 -6.18 3.82
CA VAL A 59 6.50 -6.33 5.04
C VAL A 59 6.02 -5.36 6.12
N VAL A 60 5.80 -4.09 5.79
CA VAL A 60 5.27 -3.10 6.75
C VAL A 60 3.92 -3.53 7.32
N LYS A 61 2.99 -4.02 6.49
CA LYS A 61 1.67 -4.49 6.93
C LYS A 61 1.79 -5.63 7.95
N ILE A 62 2.60 -6.66 7.64
CA ILE A 62 2.77 -7.83 8.52
C ILE A 62 3.46 -7.44 9.83
N VAL A 63 4.60 -6.74 9.74
CA VAL A 63 5.42 -6.39 10.91
C VAL A 63 4.71 -5.40 11.83
N ALA A 64 4.05 -4.38 11.28
CA ALA A 64 3.32 -3.39 12.08
C ALA A 64 2.14 -4.04 12.82
N LYS A 65 1.40 -4.94 12.17
CA LYS A 65 0.33 -5.69 12.82
C LYS A 65 0.87 -6.60 13.92
N LYS A 66 1.90 -7.40 13.63
CA LYS A 66 2.45 -8.38 14.59
C LYS A 66 3.04 -7.73 15.83
N TYR A 67 3.85 -6.69 15.67
CA TYR A 67 4.69 -6.16 16.76
C TYR A 67 4.17 -4.87 17.39
N ARG A 68 3.23 -4.18 16.75
CA ARG A 68 2.66 -2.92 17.25
C ARG A 68 1.13 -2.91 17.26
N ASN A 69 0.48 -4.00 16.85
CA ASN A 69 -0.98 -4.08 16.68
C ASN A 69 -1.56 -2.90 15.87
N TYR A 70 -0.78 -2.42 14.91
CA TYR A 70 -1.17 -1.32 14.03
C TYR A 70 -1.65 -1.91 12.71
N ASP A 71 -2.90 -1.63 12.36
CA ASP A 71 -3.47 -1.88 11.05
C ASP A 71 -3.47 -0.58 10.23
N PHE A 72 -3.42 -0.70 8.90
CA PHE A 72 -3.64 0.45 8.05
C PHE A 72 -5.06 1.00 8.28
N PRO A 73 -5.24 2.31 8.48
CA PRO A 73 -6.56 2.88 8.74
C PRO A 73 -7.55 2.58 7.59
N ALA A 74 -8.80 2.27 7.93
CA ALA A 74 -9.81 1.84 6.97
C ALA A 74 -10.22 2.96 6.00
N GLU A 75 -10.05 4.22 6.41
CA GLU A 75 -10.31 5.41 5.60
C GLU A 75 -9.33 5.59 4.43
N MET A 76 -8.19 4.88 4.42
CA MET A 76 -7.21 4.90 3.33
C MET A 76 -7.67 4.01 2.16
N THR A 77 -8.78 4.40 1.54
CA THR A 77 -9.50 3.61 0.53
C THR A 77 -8.67 3.34 -0.74
N GLY A 78 -7.80 4.27 -1.14
CA GLY A 78 -6.93 4.10 -2.31
C GLY A 78 -5.85 3.07 -2.05
N LEU A 79 -5.26 3.11 -0.85
CA LEU A 79 -4.29 2.12 -0.40
C LEU A 79 -4.91 0.71 -0.32
N TRP A 80 -6.12 0.60 0.24
CA TRP A 80 -6.82 -0.68 0.32
C TRP A 80 -7.21 -1.23 -1.05
N ARG A 81 -7.67 -0.36 -1.97
CA ARG A 81 -7.94 -0.74 -3.37
C ARG A 81 -6.69 -1.28 -4.04
N TYR A 82 -5.57 -0.58 -3.91
CA TYR A 82 -4.28 -0.99 -4.47
C TYR A 82 -3.81 -2.35 -3.94
N LEU A 83 -3.82 -2.52 -2.61
CA LEU A 83 -3.43 -3.79 -1.97
C LEU A 83 -4.35 -4.93 -2.41
N LYS A 84 -5.66 -4.71 -2.46
CA LYS A 84 -6.63 -5.73 -2.90
C LYS A 84 -6.33 -6.20 -4.32
N ASN A 85 -6.06 -5.28 -5.25
CA ASN A 85 -5.71 -5.61 -6.62
C ASN A 85 -4.37 -6.35 -6.69
N ALA A 86 -3.37 -5.94 -5.90
CA ALA A 86 -2.07 -6.62 -5.87
C ALA A 86 -2.17 -8.06 -5.34
N TYR A 87 -2.88 -8.32 -4.24
CA TYR A 87 -3.05 -9.69 -3.71
C TYR A 87 -3.88 -10.60 -4.62
N ALA A 88 -4.64 -10.04 -5.57
CA ALA A 88 -5.34 -10.80 -6.59
C ALA A 88 -4.45 -11.18 -7.79
N ARG A 89 -3.19 -10.71 -7.84
CA ARG A 89 -2.22 -11.01 -8.90
C ARG A 89 -1.24 -12.10 -8.45
N ASP A 90 -1.12 -13.13 -9.26
CA ASP A 90 -0.21 -14.25 -9.03
C ASP A 90 1.25 -13.79 -8.96
N GLU A 91 1.63 -12.78 -9.75
CA GLU A 91 2.99 -12.24 -9.79
C GLU A 91 3.43 -11.69 -8.43
N PHE A 92 2.48 -11.17 -7.65
CA PHE A 92 2.74 -10.67 -6.32
C PHE A 92 2.58 -11.74 -5.24
N THR A 93 1.45 -12.47 -5.24
CA THR A 93 1.14 -13.44 -4.19
C THR A 93 2.11 -14.62 -4.18
N ASN A 94 2.54 -15.12 -5.35
CA ASN A 94 3.46 -16.25 -5.42
C ASN A 94 4.93 -15.88 -5.15
N THR A 95 5.26 -14.58 -5.09
CA THR A 95 6.61 -14.09 -4.78
C THR A 95 6.76 -13.61 -3.34
N CYS A 96 5.65 -13.46 -2.62
CA CYS A 96 5.68 -13.11 -1.21
C CYS A 96 6.23 -14.26 -0.36
N ALA A 97 7.13 -13.93 0.56
CA ALA A 97 7.53 -14.86 1.61
C ALA A 97 6.34 -15.13 2.53
N ALA A 98 6.30 -16.31 3.16
CA ALA A 98 5.29 -16.61 4.15
C ALA A 98 5.35 -15.59 5.32
N ASP A 99 4.20 -15.16 5.83
CA ASP A 99 4.11 -14.16 6.91
C ASP A 99 5.04 -14.48 8.08
N LYS A 100 5.15 -15.76 8.48
CA LYS A 100 6.01 -16.21 9.57
C LYS A 100 7.50 -15.93 9.32
N GLU A 101 7.98 -16.04 8.09
CA GLU A 101 9.37 -15.74 7.74
C GLU A 101 9.64 -14.23 7.90
N ILE A 102 8.70 -13.39 7.46
CA ILE A 102 8.77 -11.94 7.62
C ILE A 102 8.76 -11.56 9.11
N GLU A 103 7.87 -12.17 9.90
CA GLU A 103 7.83 -11.94 11.34
C GLU A 103 9.17 -12.30 12.01
N LEU A 104 9.67 -13.52 11.75
CA LEU A 104 10.94 -13.99 12.32
C LEU A 104 12.11 -13.08 11.96
N ALA A 105 12.19 -12.63 10.69
CA ALA A 105 13.25 -11.72 10.24
C ALA A 105 13.27 -10.38 11.00
N TYR A 106 12.11 -9.90 11.49
CA TYR A 106 12.00 -8.64 12.22
C TYR A 106 11.91 -8.80 13.74
N ALA A 107 11.84 -10.02 14.27
CA ALA A 107 11.60 -10.30 15.68
C ALA A 107 12.58 -9.59 16.62
N ASP A 108 13.88 -9.62 16.31
CA ASP A 108 14.90 -9.06 17.18
C ASP A 108 14.94 -7.53 17.15
N VAL A 109 14.77 -6.94 15.97
CA VAL A 109 14.70 -5.48 15.81
C VAL A 109 13.45 -4.94 16.52
N ALA A 110 12.31 -5.60 16.36
CA ALA A 110 11.06 -5.20 16.98
C ALA A 110 11.08 -5.25 18.52
N LYS A 111 11.73 -6.28 19.11
CA LYS A 111 11.94 -6.43 20.55
C LYS A 111 12.81 -5.33 21.15
N ARG A 112 13.88 -4.92 20.45
CA ARG A 112 14.76 -3.83 20.94
C ARG A 112 13.98 -2.51 21.02
N LEU A 113 13.18 -2.23 20.01
CA LEU A 113 12.37 -1.02 19.91
C LEU A 113 11.17 -0.97 20.88
N SER A 114 10.85 -2.06 21.59
CA SER A 114 9.82 -2.06 22.65
C SER A 114 10.41 -1.88 24.05
N ARG A 115 11.74 -1.87 24.18
CA ARG A 115 12.48 -1.67 25.45
C ARG A 115 13.06 -0.25 25.57
N SER A 116 12.87 0.58 24.55
CA SER A 116 13.18 2.03 24.55
C SER A 116 11.88 2.81 24.63
#